data_AF-A0A940PF45-F1
#
_entry.id   AF-A0A940PF45-F1
#
_cell.length_a   1.000
_cell.length_b   1.000
_cell.length_c   1.000
_cell.angle_alpha   90.00
_cell.angle_beta   90.00
_cell.angle_gamma   90.00
#
_symmetry.space_group_name_H-M   'P 1'
#
loop_
_entity.id
_entity.type
_entity.pdbx_description
1 polymer ?
#
loop_
_entity_poly.entity_id
_entity_poly.type
_entity_poly.pdbx_seq_one_letter_code
_entity_poly.pdbx_strand_id
1 'polypeptide(L)' 'MCKIYVEKSMKNVNFIIYNLFFDRKRSVISVEELQSLLKEYEIELSSNEIRKKIQPFIASGLVIDNYDSYSIVSHNGIAM' A
#
# COMPACT_ATOMS: atom_id res chain seq x y z
N MET A 1 -5.43 -16.66 7.71
CA MET A 1 -5.52 -15.20 7.94
C MET A 1 -4.70 -14.88 9.17
N CYS A 2 -3.51 -14.29 9.02
CA CYS A 2 -2.71 -13.83 10.15
C CYS A 2 -3.21 -12.44 10.55
N LYS A 3 -3.73 -12.31 11.77
CA LYS A 3 -4.10 -11.01 12.35
C LYS A 3 -2.82 -10.41 12.93
N ILE A 4 -2.26 -9.41 12.25
CA ILE A 4 -1.08 -8.69 12.74
C ILE A 4 -1.57 -7.64 13.74
N TYR A 5 -1.19 -7.80 15.01
CA TYR A 5 -1.37 -6.78 16.04
C TYR A 5 -0.22 -5.79 15.96
N VAL A 6 -0.47 -4.60 15.40
CA VAL A 6 0.50 -3.50 15.41
C VAL A 6 0.33 -2.77 16.74
N GLU A 7 1.37 -2.73 17.58
CA GLU A 7 1.36 -1.97 18.83
C GLU A 7 1.02 -0.50 18.55
N LYS A 8 0.04 0.04 19.31
CA LYS A 8 -0.53 1.39 19.15
C LYS A 8 0.50 2.53 19.05
N SER A 9 1.73 2.32 19.52
CA SER A 9 2.78 3.33 19.56
C SER A 9 3.59 3.47 18.26
N MET A 10 3.40 2.59 17.28
CA MET A 10 3.95 2.77 15.92
C MET A 10 2.82 2.57 14.92
N LYS A 11 2.07 3.63 14.65
CA LYS A 11 1.28 3.77 13.40
C LYS A 11 2.25 3.74 12.22
N ASN A 12 2.79 2.56 11.91
CA ASN A 12 3.72 2.39 10.81
C ASN A 12 2.89 2.36 9.52
N VAL A 13 2.38 3.52 9.15
CA VAL A 13 1.55 3.76 7.97
C VAL A 13 2.22 3.15 6.73
N ASN A 14 3.55 3.26 6.63
CA ASN A 14 4.32 2.67 5.54
C ASN A 14 4.19 1.15 5.52
N PHE A 15 4.27 0.48 6.68
CA PHE A 15 4.05 -0.96 6.78
C PHE A 15 2.62 -1.36 6.43
N ILE A 16 1.61 -0.59 6.87
CA ILE A 16 0.21 -0.87 6.55
C ILE A 16 -0.03 -0.70 5.04
N ILE A 17 0.40 0.42 4.46
CA ILE A 17 0.35 0.66 3.02
C ILE A 17 1.03 -0.48 2.26
N TYR A 18 2.23 -0.87 2.67
CA TYR A 18 2.94 -2.01 2.09
C TYR A 18 2.10 -3.29 2.15
N ASN A 19 1.55 -3.67 3.30
CA ASN A 19 0.74 -4.88 3.41
C ASN A 19 -0.53 -4.83 2.54
N LEU A 20 -1.17 -3.66 2.42
CA LEU A 20 -2.35 -3.48 1.55
C LEU A 20 -2.02 -3.70 0.08
N PHE A 21 -0.83 -3.29 -0.36
CA PHE A 21 -0.32 -3.54 -1.70
C PHE A 21 0.03 -5.00 -1.96
N PHE A 22 0.63 -5.69 -0.98
CA PHE A 22 1.11 -7.06 -1.13
C PHE A 22 0.10 -8.14 -0.69
N ASP A 23 -1.10 -7.75 -0.26
CA ASP A 23 -2.21 -8.69 -0.06
C ASP A 23 -2.59 -9.29 -1.43
N ARG A 24 -2.44 -10.61 -1.56
CA ARG A 24 -2.45 -11.38 -2.83
C ARG A 24 -3.76 -11.28 -3.65
N LYS A 25 -4.71 -10.46 -3.23
CA LYS A 25 -6.00 -10.24 -3.89
C LYS A 25 -6.03 -9.00 -4.78
N ARG A 26 -5.13 -8.04 -4.61
CA ARG A 26 -5.20 -6.73 -5.31
C ARG A 26 -3.92 -6.45 -6.08
N SER A 27 -3.98 -6.57 -7.40
CA SER A 27 -2.86 -6.20 -8.29
C SER A 27 -2.84 -4.70 -8.60
N VAL A 28 -3.99 -4.02 -8.45
CA VAL A 28 -4.19 -2.59 -8.71
C VAL A 28 -5.06 -2.03 -7.59
N ILE A 29 -4.74 -0.84 -7.10
CA ILE A 29 -5.48 -0.12 -6.05
C ILE A 29 -5.52 1.37 -6.39
N SER A 30 -6.70 1.99 -6.36
CA SER A 30 -6.83 3.44 -6.55
C SER A 30 -6.46 4.21 -5.28
N VAL A 31 -6.19 5.51 -5.41
CA VAL A 31 -5.95 6.38 -4.24
C VAL A 31 -7.15 6.35 -3.28
N GLU A 32 -8.38 6.42 -3.82
CA GLU A 32 -9.61 6.43 -3.04
C GLU A 32 -9.85 5.09 -2.32
N GLU A 33 -9.53 3.98 -2.99
CA GLU A 33 -9.62 2.65 -2.39
C GLU A 33 -8.60 2.51 -1.26
N LEU A 34 -7.36 2.96 -1.46
CA LEU A 34 -6.35 2.98 -0.41
C LEU A 34 -6.76 3.89 0.76
N GLN A 35 -7.39 5.03 0.51
CA GLN A 35 -7.97 5.88 1.55
C GLN A 35 -9.03 5.15 2.37
N SER A 36 -9.93 4.42 1.69
CA SER A 36 -10.97 3.63 2.36
C SER A 36 -10.37 2.53 3.24
N LEU A 37 -9.37 1.79 2.71
CA LEU A 37 -8.69 0.74 3.46
C LEU A 37 -7.95 1.31 4.69
N LEU A 38 -7.27 2.45 4.56
CA LEU A 38 -6.57 3.07 5.68
C LEU A 38 -7.51 3.54 6.80
N LYS A 39 -8.75 3.94 6.47
CA LYS A 39 -9.77 4.25 7.47
C LYS A 39 -10.15 3.04 8.33
N GLU A 40 -10.10 1.82 7.79
CA GLU A 40 -10.32 0.59 8.57
C GLU A 40 -9.25 0.38 9.66
N TYR A 41 -8.09 1.03 9.52
CA TYR A 41 -6.99 1.03 10.51
C TYR A 41 -6.96 2.31 11.35
N GLU A 42 -8.04 3.11 11.37
CA GLU A 42 -8.11 4.41 12.07
C GLU A 42 -7.01 5.39 11.60
N ILE A 43 -6.65 5.31 10.32
CA ILE A 43 -5.67 6.19 9.66
C ILE A 43 -6.39 7.04 8.62
N GLU A 44 -6.50 8.33 8.93
CA GLU A 44 -7.07 9.32 8.01
C GLU A 44 -5.95 10.09 7.31
N LEU A 45 -5.78 9.83 6.01
CA LEU A 45 -4.83 10.55 5.16
C LEU A 45 -5.55 11.17 3.97
N SER A 46 -5.15 12.40 3.63
CA SER A 46 -5.55 13.01 2.37
C SER A 46 -4.87 12.30 1.19
N SER A 47 -5.42 12.46 0.01
CA SER A 47 -4.85 11.90 -1.24
C SER A 47 -3.42 12.39 -1.47
N ASN A 48 -3.11 13.63 -1.07
CA ASN A 48 -1.75 14.18 -1.16
C ASN A 48 -0.78 13.53 -0.16
N GLU A 49 -1.22 13.26 1.07
CA GLU A 49 -0.39 12.57 2.07
C GLU A 49 -0.12 11.12 1.67
N ILE A 50 -1.10 10.44 1.10
CA ILE A 50 -0.92 9.09 0.53
C ILE A 50 0.10 9.10 -0.60
N ARG A 51 -0.02 10.04 -1.54
CA ARG A 51 0.96 10.20 -2.63
C ARG A 51 2.37 10.35 -2.08
N LYS A 52 2.60 11.22 -1.09
CA LYS A 52 3.91 11.37 -0.43
C LYS A 52 4.40 10.09 0.24
N LYS A 53 3.51 9.34 0.88
CA LYS A 53 3.84 8.07 1.54
C LYS A 53 4.17 6.95 0.54
N ILE A 54 3.61 7.01 -0.66
CA ILE A 54 3.84 6.03 -1.73
C ILE A 54 5.12 6.32 -2.51
N GLN A 55 5.56 7.58 -2.59
CA GLN A 55 6.76 7.99 -3.33
C GLN A 55 8.01 7.12 -3.06
N PRO A 56 8.37 6.74 -1.82
CA PRO A 56 9.51 5.85 -1.58
C PRO A 56 9.33 4.45 -2.20
N PHE A 57 8.10 3.92 -2.23
CA PHE A 57 7.81 2.63 -2.84
C PHE A 57 7.91 2.70 -4.37
N ILE A 58 7.46 3.80 -4.98
CA ILE A 58 7.66 4.07 -6.41
C ILE A 58 9.14 4.19 -6.74
N ALA A 59 9.88 5.00 -5.98
CA ALA A 59 11.32 5.20 -6.17
C ALA A 59 12.13 3.91 -6.02
N SER A 60 11.68 2.99 -5.15
CA SER A 60 12.28 1.66 -4.99
C SER A 60 11.89 0.64 -6.06
N GLY A 61 10.93 0.96 -6.94
CA GLY A 61 10.41 0.03 -7.94
C GLY A 61 9.47 -1.04 -7.39
N LEU A 62 8.95 -0.89 -6.17
CA LEU A 62 7.97 -1.81 -5.58
C LEU A 62 6.55 -1.57 -6.08
N VAL A 63 6.24 -0.30 -6.39
CA VAL A 63 4.92 0.15 -6.85
C VAL A 63 5.07 0.94 -8.16
N ILE A 64 4.18 0.69 -9.11
CA ILE A 64 4.06 1.47 -10.35
C ILE A 64 2.91 2.46 -10.18
N ASP A 65 3.15 3.71 -10.55
CA ASP A 65 2.13 4.76 -10.65
C ASP A 65 1.49 4.73 -12.04
N ASN A 66 0.20 4.39 -12.10
CA ASN A 66 -0.61 4.37 -13.31
C ASN A 66 -1.53 5.61 -13.38
N TYR A 67 -1.07 6.76 -12.85
CA TYR A 67 -1.74 8.07 -12.82
C TYR A 67 -2.93 8.14 -11.83
N ASP A 68 -3.94 7.30 -12.00
CA ASP A 68 -5.13 7.23 -11.13
C ASP A 68 -5.10 6.03 -10.16
N SER A 69 -4.14 5.13 -10.33
CA SER A 69 -4.02 3.92 -9.52
C SER A 69 -2.58 3.48 -9.36
N TYR A 70 -2.36 2.62 -8.38
CA TYR A 70 -1.07 2.03 -8.07
C TYR A 70 -1.14 0.53 -8.27
N SER A 71 -0.09 -0.06 -8.84
CA SER A 71 0.04 -1.50 -8.98
C SER A 71 1.35 -1.99 -8.39
N ILE A 72 1.35 -3.22 -7.88
CA ILE A 72 2.60 -3.86 -7.44
C ILE A 72 3.36 -4.40 -8.64
N VAL A 73 4.69 -4.30 -8.60
CA VAL A 73 5.54 -5.02 -9.56
C VAL A 73 5.54 -6.50 -9.18
N SER A 74 4.61 -7.27 -9.75
CA SER A 74 4.73 -8.73 -9.70
C SER A 74 5.94 -9.15 -10.53
N HIS A 75 6.98 -9.67 -9.87
CA HIS A 75 8.01 -10.46 -10.55
C HIS A 75 7.36 -11.75 -11.07
N ASN A 76 6.69 -11.67 -12.22
CA ASN A 76 6.42 -12.85 -13.03
C ASN A 76 7.73 -13.22 -13.73
N GLY A 77 8.54 -14.07 -13.10
CA GLY A 77 9.62 -14.75 -13.81
C GLY A 77 10.88 -15.14 -13.05
N ILE A 78 10.76 -15.76 -11.86
CA ILE A 78 11.68 -16.87 -11.54
C ILE A 78 10.85 -17.98 -10.90
N ALA A 79 10.15 -18.72 -11.75
CA ALA A 79 9.95 -20.13 -11.48
C ALA A 79 11.31 -20.80 -11.74
N MET A 80 11.93 -21.33 -10.69
CA MET A 80 12.90 -22.42 -10.83
C MET A 80 12.11 -23.72 -11.01
#